data_AF-A0A6I5NGP7-F1
#
_entry.id   AF-A0A6I5NGP7-F1
#
_cell.length_a   1.000
_cell.length_b   1.000
_cell.length_c   1.000
_cell.angle_alpha   90.00
_cell.angle_beta   90.00
_cell.angle_gamma   90.00
#
_symmetry.space_group_name_H-M   'P 1'
#
loop_
_entity.id
_entity.type
_entity.pdbx_description
1 polymer ?
#
loop_
_entity_poly.entity_id
_entity_poly.type
_entity_poly.pdbx_seq_one_letter_code
_entity_poly.pdbx_strand_id
1 'polypeptide(L)'
;MPVETVVIGEDGRQLTQRASELDKSHIRRAAEDPRLHLIPSLVIDKNREMYSRSGLGKSGMTETRKFFSPRNAIALLELWRAINDVDDGNVRQKLRFAFTAILPRASKRYQWSAQRPLNAQNQTYYIAPVYYEWNVFDLFKRKAKAVMKATEVLFPPGLAEALSETDIDYQIASADKLRHLKSESIDYVFTDPPFGSNIFYSDMNLFHEAWIGTITDASAEAVVHTTGPRKKDAEKRYEQLLRTSFGEALRVLKPGRCMSVVFGNSNGKIWGLVQRAIRDAGFNSTPMHVAILDKGQRSIKGLNSGSESVVTVDLVITVRKPEKGESKQGAHDLRAGDTAELISEAITELEAVHTTNPSQIYARILQKAINKGFVLDNLHLSDVLVALRSSGFSVDPKTGRLSRQWKDDRLRMATI
;
A
#
# COMPACT_ATOMS: atom_id res chain seq x y z
N MET A 1 -0.06 -26.89 -18.60
CA MET A 1 0.18 -28.24 -18.06
C MET A 1 1.37 -28.18 -17.12
N PRO A 2 1.35 -28.85 -15.95
CA PRO A 2 2.49 -28.89 -15.05
C PRO A 2 3.68 -29.51 -15.77
N VAL A 3 4.86 -28.91 -15.57
CA VAL A 3 6.13 -29.45 -16.07
C VAL A 3 6.69 -30.43 -15.03
N GLU A 4 6.50 -30.11 -13.76
CA GLU A 4 6.99 -30.87 -12.61
C GLU A 4 5.90 -30.97 -11.54
N THR A 5 6.03 -31.99 -10.70
CA THR A 5 5.20 -32.24 -9.52
C THR A 5 6.10 -32.52 -8.33
N VAL A 6 5.66 -32.08 -7.15
CA VAL A 6 6.36 -32.35 -5.89
C VAL A 6 5.59 -33.44 -5.16
N VAL A 7 6.29 -34.52 -4.83
CA VAL A 7 5.76 -35.66 -4.08
C VAL A 7 6.55 -35.85 -2.79
N ILE A 8 5.99 -36.60 -1.84
CA ILE A 8 6.70 -37.02 -0.63
C ILE A 8 7.22 -38.43 -0.88
N GLY A 9 8.54 -38.60 -0.82
CA GLY A 9 9.20 -39.91 -0.94
C GLY A 9 8.97 -40.79 0.27
N GLU A 10 9.36 -42.06 0.17
CA GLU A 10 9.25 -43.04 1.27
C GLU A 10 10.03 -42.62 2.52
N ASP A 11 11.08 -41.82 2.35
CA ASP A 11 11.89 -41.22 3.41
C ASP A 11 11.25 -39.96 4.04
N GLY A 12 10.04 -39.59 3.61
CA GLY A 12 9.31 -38.41 4.06
C GLY A 12 9.82 -37.10 3.47
N ARG A 13 10.81 -37.12 2.56
CA ARG A 13 11.37 -35.91 1.94
C ARG A 13 10.61 -35.52 0.68
N GLN A 14 10.62 -34.22 0.37
CA GLN A 14 10.06 -33.72 -0.88
C GLN A 14 10.98 -34.05 -2.05
N LEU A 15 10.41 -34.66 -3.08
CA LEU A 15 11.07 -35.00 -4.33
C LEU A 15 10.32 -34.34 -5.49
N THR A 16 11.08 -33.83 -6.46
CA THR A 16 10.51 -33.29 -7.70
C THR A 16 10.60 -34.36 -8.78
N GLN A 17 9.49 -34.58 -9.48
CA GLN A 17 9.43 -35.50 -10.62
C GLN A 17 8.66 -34.87 -11.79
N ARG A 18 8.88 -35.38 -13.00
CA ARG A 18 8.07 -35.01 -14.17
C ARG A 18 6.61 -35.41 -13.95
N ALA A 19 5.68 -34.59 -14.45
CA ALA A 19 4.26 -34.88 -14.33
C ALA A 19 3.90 -36.22 -15.00
N SER A 20 3.30 -37.12 -14.22
CA SER A 20 2.87 -38.45 -14.66
C SER A 20 1.53 -38.41 -15.39
N GLU A 21 1.11 -39.52 -16.00
CA GLU A 21 -0.24 -39.63 -16.58
C GLU A 21 -1.35 -39.52 -15.52
N LEU A 22 -1.08 -39.96 -14.30
CA LEU A 22 -2.01 -39.79 -13.18
C LEU A 22 -2.22 -38.30 -12.87
N ASP A 23 -1.15 -37.51 -12.85
CA ASP A 23 -1.25 -36.06 -12.64
C ASP A 23 -2.06 -35.37 -13.74
N LYS A 24 -1.83 -35.75 -14.99
CA LYS A 24 -2.57 -35.23 -16.15
C LYS A 24 -4.05 -35.64 -16.08
N SER A 25 -4.35 -36.86 -15.64
CA SER A 25 -5.72 -37.34 -15.41
C SER A 25 -6.44 -36.52 -14.35
N HIS A 26 -5.79 -36.26 -13.21
CA HIS A 26 -6.35 -35.39 -12.15
C HIS A 26 -6.63 -33.97 -12.64
N ILE A 27 -5.79 -33.42 -13.52
CA ILE A 27 -6.01 -32.09 -14.12
C ILE A 27 -7.24 -32.09 -15.01
N ARG A 28 -7.36 -33.07 -15.91
CA ARG A 28 -8.53 -33.20 -16.80
C ARG A 28 -9.81 -33.31 -15.99
N ARG A 29 -9.83 -34.22 -15.01
CA ARG A 29 -10.98 -34.40 -14.10
C ARG A 29 -11.35 -33.11 -13.39
N ALA A 30 -10.38 -32.37 -12.86
CA ALA A 30 -10.65 -31.12 -12.17
C ALA A 30 -11.16 -30.03 -13.11
N ALA A 31 -10.71 -29.99 -14.37
CA ALA A 31 -11.14 -29.02 -15.37
C ALA A 31 -12.60 -29.23 -15.81
N GLU A 32 -13.13 -30.43 -15.66
CA GLU A 32 -14.50 -30.83 -15.99
C GLU A 32 -15.43 -30.84 -14.77
N ASP A 33 -14.91 -30.54 -13.58
CA ASP A 33 -15.68 -30.62 -12.33
C ASP A 33 -16.77 -29.53 -12.28
N PRO A 34 -18.05 -29.89 -12.07
CA PRO A 34 -19.15 -28.93 -12.08
C PRO A 34 -19.05 -27.89 -10.96
N ARG A 35 -18.31 -28.16 -9.89
CA ARG A 35 -18.09 -27.20 -8.80
C ARG A 35 -17.33 -25.95 -9.24
N LEU A 36 -16.65 -25.97 -10.38
CA LEU A 36 -16.03 -24.78 -10.95
C LEU A 36 -17.04 -23.65 -11.23
N HIS A 37 -18.30 -23.97 -11.48
CA HIS A 37 -19.38 -22.99 -11.65
C HIS A 37 -19.84 -22.36 -10.33
N LEU A 38 -19.52 -22.99 -9.20
CA LEU A 38 -19.88 -22.54 -7.85
C LEU A 38 -18.78 -21.66 -7.21
N ILE A 39 -17.63 -21.50 -7.87
CA ILE A 39 -16.53 -20.68 -7.38
C ILE A 39 -16.96 -19.22 -7.38
N PRO A 40 -16.91 -18.52 -6.22
CA PRO A 40 -17.22 -17.11 -6.17
C PRO A 40 -16.33 -16.31 -7.11
N SER A 41 -16.93 -15.40 -7.88
CA SER A 41 -16.23 -14.67 -8.92
C SER A 41 -16.82 -13.30 -9.15
N LEU A 42 -15.96 -12.30 -9.09
CA LEU A 42 -16.22 -10.93 -9.54
C LEU A 42 -15.58 -10.66 -10.90
N VAL A 43 -16.28 -9.86 -11.70
CA VAL A 43 -15.77 -9.31 -12.96
C VAL A 43 -14.79 -8.17 -12.63
N ILE A 44 -13.64 -8.19 -13.30
CA ILE A 44 -12.68 -7.11 -13.32
C ILE A 44 -12.93 -6.34 -14.61
N ASP A 45 -13.73 -5.28 -14.52
CA ASP A 45 -14.20 -4.53 -15.68
C ASP A 45 -13.14 -3.55 -16.25
N LYS A 46 -13.35 -3.12 -17.49
CA LYS A 46 -12.41 -2.24 -18.23
C LYS A 46 -12.24 -0.83 -17.64
N ASN A 47 -13.13 -0.40 -16.74
CA ASN A 47 -13.07 0.92 -16.11
C ASN A 47 -12.16 0.94 -14.88
N ARG A 48 -11.74 -0.24 -14.40
CA ARG A 48 -10.78 -0.41 -13.31
C ARG A 48 -9.35 -0.12 -13.78
N GLU A 49 -8.56 0.49 -12.91
CA GLU A 49 -7.18 0.85 -13.23
C GLU A 49 -6.34 -0.40 -13.52
N MET A 50 -6.48 -1.42 -12.68
CA MET A 50 -5.67 -2.64 -12.77
C MET A 50 -6.04 -3.50 -13.98
N TYR A 51 -7.22 -3.30 -14.57
CA TYR A 51 -7.55 -3.95 -15.85
C TYR A 51 -6.54 -3.58 -16.94
N SER A 52 -6.28 -2.27 -17.09
CA SER A 52 -5.36 -1.76 -18.10
C SER A 52 -3.92 -2.00 -17.70
N ARG A 53 -3.54 -1.69 -16.45
CA ARG A 53 -2.15 -1.84 -15.98
C ARG A 53 -1.66 -3.30 -15.98
N SER A 54 -2.55 -4.26 -15.75
CA SER A 54 -2.21 -5.69 -15.77
C SER A 54 -2.51 -6.37 -17.11
N GLY A 55 -2.93 -5.63 -18.13
CA GLY A 55 -3.17 -6.17 -19.47
C GLY A 55 -4.27 -7.24 -19.54
N LEU A 56 -5.27 -7.17 -18.66
CA LEU A 56 -6.27 -8.24 -18.49
C LEU A 56 -7.15 -8.46 -19.72
N GLY A 57 -7.43 -7.41 -20.48
CA GLY A 57 -8.16 -7.52 -21.73
C GLY A 57 -7.43 -8.36 -22.79
N LYS A 58 -6.09 -8.27 -22.84
CA LYS A 58 -5.28 -9.05 -23.78
C LYS A 58 -5.17 -10.52 -23.39
N SER A 59 -5.19 -10.82 -22.09
CA SER A 59 -5.08 -12.19 -21.57
C SER A 59 -6.42 -12.89 -21.36
N GLY A 60 -7.55 -12.18 -21.45
CA GLY A 60 -8.90 -12.71 -21.16
C GLY A 60 -9.15 -12.97 -19.66
N MET A 61 -8.26 -12.51 -18.78
CA MET A 61 -8.27 -12.76 -17.34
C MET A 61 -9.08 -11.70 -16.59
N THR A 62 -10.34 -11.57 -16.99
CA THR A 62 -11.26 -10.50 -16.55
C THR A 62 -12.21 -10.94 -15.43
N GLU A 63 -11.96 -12.09 -14.82
CA GLU A 63 -12.75 -12.63 -13.71
C GLU A 63 -11.81 -13.20 -12.65
N THR A 64 -12.08 -12.88 -11.39
CA THR A 64 -11.25 -13.32 -10.24
C THR A 64 -11.08 -14.84 -10.17
N ARG A 65 -12.11 -15.64 -10.48
CA ARG A 65 -11.99 -17.12 -10.49
C ARG A 65 -10.95 -17.65 -11.48
N LYS A 66 -10.70 -16.96 -12.60
CA LYS A 66 -9.77 -17.42 -13.64
C LYS A 66 -8.33 -17.51 -13.13
N PHE A 67 -8.00 -16.77 -12.06
CA PHE A 67 -6.68 -16.74 -11.46
C PHE A 67 -6.35 -17.99 -10.65
N PHE A 68 -7.28 -18.91 -10.44
CA PHE A 68 -7.01 -20.19 -9.79
C PHE A 68 -6.90 -21.29 -10.85
N SER A 69 -6.07 -22.31 -10.58
CA SER A 69 -6.19 -23.56 -11.33
C SER A 69 -7.46 -24.30 -10.89
N PRO A 70 -8.03 -25.18 -11.73
CA PRO A 70 -9.24 -25.91 -11.36
C PRO A 70 -9.13 -26.65 -10.02
N ARG A 71 -8.00 -27.33 -9.76
CA ARG A 71 -7.76 -28.04 -8.50
C ARG A 71 -7.72 -27.11 -7.29
N ASN A 72 -7.00 -26.00 -7.38
CA ASN A 72 -6.95 -25.03 -6.28
C ASN A 72 -8.30 -24.34 -6.08
N ALA A 73 -9.04 -24.04 -7.14
CA ALA A 73 -10.37 -23.44 -7.04
C ALA A 73 -11.33 -24.35 -6.27
N ILE A 74 -11.40 -25.64 -6.64
CA ILE A 74 -12.25 -26.63 -5.97
C ILE A 74 -11.82 -26.81 -4.51
N ALA A 75 -10.52 -26.94 -4.24
CA ALA A 75 -10.03 -27.09 -2.87
C ALA A 75 -10.33 -25.85 -2.00
N LEU A 76 -10.21 -24.65 -2.55
CA LEU A 76 -10.59 -23.41 -1.87
C LEU A 76 -12.10 -23.34 -1.62
N LEU A 77 -12.93 -23.80 -2.56
CA LEU A 77 -14.39 -23.85 -2.37
C LEU A 77 -14.79 -24.75 -1.21
N GLU A 78 -14.28 -25.98 -1.18
CA GLU A 78 -14.62 -26.92 -0.11
C GLU A 78 -14.06 -26.46 1.24
N LEU A 79 -12.85 -25.89 1.25
CA LEU A 79 -12.30 -25.28 2.45
C LEU A 79 -13.16 -24.11 2.94
N TRP A 80 -13.62 -23.24 2.05
CA TRP A 80 -14.49 -22.11 2.41
C TRP A 80 -15.83 -22.59 2.98
N ARG A 81 -16.44 -23.62 2.40
CA ARG A 81 -17.66 -24.26 2.93
C ARG A 81 -17.44 -24.81 4.34
N ALA A 82 -16.40 -25.63 4.52
CA ALA A 82 -16.07 -26.20 5.82
C ALA A 82 -15.80 -25.12 6.88
N ILE A 83 -15.15 -24.01 6.52
CA ILE A 83 -14.95 -22.86 7.42
C ILE A 83 -16.29 -22.22 7.79
N ASN A 84 -17.21 -22.09 6.84
CA ASN A 84 -18.51 -21.47 7.08
C ASN A 84 -19.46 -22.33 7.90
N ASP A 85 -19.27 -23.64 7.88
CA ASP A 85 -20.02 -24.62 8.68
C ASP A 85 -19.54 -24.70 10.13
N VAL A 86 -18.45 -24.02 10.51
CA VAL A 86 -18.01 -23.92 11.91
C VAL A 86 -19.01 -23.09 12.71
N ASP A 87 -19.58 -23.68 13.78
CA ASP A 87 -20.62 -23.04 14.60
C ASP A 87 -20.15 -21.75 15.29
N ASP A 88 -19.00 -21.81 15.96
CA ASP A 88 -18.43 -20.67 16.69
C ASP A 88 -18.07 -19.52 15.73
N GLY A 89 -18.80 -18.40 15.86
CA GLY A 89 -18.64 -17.24 14.98
C GLY A 89 -17.27 -16.56 15.07
N ASN A 90 -16.64 -16.56 16.25
CA ASN A 90 -15.32 -15.97 16.45
C ASN A 90 -14.24 -16.83 15.81
N VAL A 91 -14.32 -18.15 16.00
CA VAL A 91 -13.41 -19.10 15.34
C VAL A 91 -13.60 -19.04 13.83
N ARG A 92 -14.85 -19.09 13.34
CA ARG A 92 -15.19 -18.94 11.93
C ARG A 92 -14.59 -17.68 11.32
N GLN A 93 -14.68 -16.53 12.00
CA GLN A 93 -14.10 -15.28 11.51
C GLN A 93 -12.56 -15.32 11.43
N LYS A 94 -11.89 -15.90 12.44
CA LYS A 94 -10.43 -16.09 12.42
C LYS A 94 -9.98 -17.05 11.31
N LEU A 95 -10.76 -18.11 11.05
CA LEU A 95 -10.52 -19.04 9.95
C LEU A 95 -10.73 -18.36 8.58
N ARG A 96 -11.78 -17.55 8.42
CA ARG A 96 -11.98 -16.73 7.21
C ARG A 96 -10.82 -15.75 6.98
N PHE A 97 -10.30 -15.12 8.04
CA PHE A 97 -9.09 -14.28 7.96
C PHE A 97 -7.85 -15.07 7.51
N ALA A 98 -7.65 -16.28 8.03
CA ALA A 98 -6.57 -17.16 7.57
C ALA A 98 -6.76 -17.59 6.10
N PHE A 99 -8.00 -17.85 5.69
CA PHE A 99 -8.35 -18.24 4.32
C PHE A 99 -8.05 -17.13 3.32
N THR A 100 -8.53 -15.90 3.58
CA THR A 100 -8.30 -14.76 2.68
C THR A 100 -6.80 -14.48 2.51
N ALA A 101 -6.01 -14.64 3.57
CA ALA A 101 -4.56 -14.46 3.54
C ALA A 101 -3.78 -15.48 2.68
N ILE A 102 -4.37 -16.61 2.27
CA ILE A 102 -3.71 -17.59 1.38
C ILE A 102 -4.09 -17.43 -0.09
N LEU A 103 -5.15 -16.69 -0.42
CA LEU A 103 -5.67 -16.58 -1.79
C LEU A 103 -4.60 -16.16 -2.82
N PRO A 104 -3.74 -15.14 -2.56
CA PRO A 104 -2.69 -14.79 -3.52
C PRO A 104 -1.70 -15.93 -3.78
N ARG A 105 -1.35 -16.72 -2.75
CA ARG A 105 -0.41 -17.85 -2.86
C ARG A 105 -1.03 -19.09 -3.49
N ALA A 106 -2.33 -19.30 -3.30
CA ALA A 106 -3.08 -20.38 -3.93
C ALA A 106 -3.44 -20.10 -5.40
N SER A 107 -3.17 -18.89 -5.89
CA SER A 107 -3.46 -18.46 -7.26
C SER A 107 -2.28 -18.64 -8.22
N LYS A 108 -2.55 -18.54 -9.52
CA LYS A 108 -1.59 -18.48 -10.63
C LYS A 108 -0.64 -17.27 -10.58
N ARG A 109 -0.79 -16.40 -9.58
CA ARG A 109 0.07 -15.22 -9.36
C ARG A 109 1.36 -15.56 -8.61
N TYR A 110 1.42 -16.72 -7.95
CA TYR A 110 2.58 -17.12 -7.17
C TYR A 110 3.67 -17.73 -8.05
N GLN A 111 4.77 -17.00 -8.22
CA GLN A 111 5.69 -17.22 -9.34
C GLN A 111 6.75 -18.27 -9.01
N TRP A 112 7.08 -19.07 -10.01
CA TRP A 112 8.21 -19.97 -9.93
C TRP A 112 9.54 -19.23 -10.15
N SER A 113 10.58 -19.63 -9.41
CA SER A 113 11.96 -19.29 -9.74
C SER A 113 12.90 -20.41 -9.28
N ALA A 114 14.05 -20.54 -9.95
CA ALA A 114 15.03 -21.59 -9.70
C ALA A 114 15.68 -21.52 -8.31
N GLN A 115 15.80 -20.31 -7.73
CA GLN A 115 16.45 -20.12 -6.42
C GLN A 115 15.46 -20.24 -5.28
N ARG A 116 14.37 -19.46 -5.35
CA ARG A 116 13.31 -19.42 -4.33
C ARG A 116 12.00 -18.93 -4.94
N PRO A 117 10.83 -19.42 -4.50
CA PRO A 117 9.57 -18.91 -5.01
C PRO A 117 9.45 -17.39 -4.84
N LEU A 118 9.00 -16.70 -5.90
CA LEU A 118 8.70 -15.27 -5.82
C LEU A 118 7.23 -15.14 -5.44
N ASN A 119 6.97 -14.33 -4.40
CA ASN A 119 5.62 -14.13 -3.91
C ASN A 119 4.74 -13.47 -4.98
N ALA A 120 3.42 -13.56 -4.84
CA ALA A 120 2.50 -12.85 -5.71
C ALA A 120 2.81 -11.34 -5.64
N GLN A 121 2.98 -10.70 -6.80
CA GLN A 121 3.28 -9.27 -6.84
C GLN A 121 2.11 -8.47 -6.31
N ASN A 122 2.40 -7.56 -5.39
CA ASN A 122 1.43 -6.59 -4.88
C ASN A 122 1.10 -5.54 -5.96
N GLN A 123 -0.08 -4.92 -5.87
CA GLN A 123 -0.51 -3.81 -6.73
C GLN A 123 -0.60 -4.15 -8.24
N THR A 124 -0.82 -5.43 -8.58
CA THR A 124 -1.04 -5.87 -9.96
C THR A 124 -1.71 -7.24 -9.99
N TYR A 125 -2.52 -7.46 -11.02
CA TYR A 125 -3.05 -8.77 -11.40
C TYR A 125 -2.09 -9.58 -12.27
N TYR A 126 -0.78 -9.40 -12.09
CA TYR A 126 0.21 -10.17 -12.82
C TYR A 126 0.01 -11.67 -12.61
N ILE A 127 -0.04 -12.42 -13.72
CA ILE A 127 -0.11 -13.88 -13.76
C ILE A 127 1.25 -14.36 -14.21
N ALA A 128 1.83 -15.30 -13.44
CA ALA A 128 3.13 -15.82 -13.78
C ALA A 128 3.02 -16.77 -14.97
N PRO A 129 3.92 -16.68 -15.99
CA PRO A 129 4.01 -17.67 -17.06
C PRO A 129 4.22 -19.08 -16.52
N VAL A 130 5.01 -19.19 -15.44
CA VAL A 130 5.22 -20.41 -14.66
C VAL A 130 4.91 -20.09 -13.19
N TYR A 131 3.98 -20.84 -12.60
CA TYR A 131 3.53 -20.66 -11.23
C TYR A 131 3.58 -21.97 -10.45
N TYR A 132 3.66 -21.88 -9.13
CA TYR A 132 3.46 -23.03 -8.25
C TYR A 132 1.97 -23.25 -8.02
N GLU A 133 1.52 -24.49 -8.22
CA GLU A 133 0.22 -24.93 -7.73
C GLU A 133 0.40 -25.56 -6.35
N TRP A 134 0.21 -24.76 -5.30
CA TRP A 134 0.36 -25.20 -3.93
C TRP A 134 -0.80 -26.05 -3.44
N ASN A 135 -0.51 -27.01 -2.56
CA ASN A 135 -1.52 -27.64 -1.72
C ASN A 135 -2.21 -26.58 -0.84
N VAL A 136 -3.50 -26.36 -1.08
CA VAL A 136 -4.32 -25.35 -0.40
C VAL A 136 -4.44 -25.64 1.11
N PHE A 137 -4.57 -26.91 1.50
CA PHE A 137 -4.70 -27.29 2.91
C PHE A 137 -3.39 -27.06 3.67
N ASP A 138 -2.23 -27.34 3.07
CA ASP A 138 -0.93 -27.04 3.68
C ASP A 138 -0.66 -25.54 3.80
N LEU A 139 -1.07 -24.77 2.79
CA LEU A 139 -1.04 -23.30 2.86
C LEU A 139 -1.90 -22.80 4.01
N PHE A 140 -3.15 -23.28 4.10
CA PHE A 140 -4.10 -22.89 5.13
C PHE A 140 -3.60 -23.26 6.53
N LYS A 141 -3.18 -24.51 6.74
CA LYS A 141 -2.65 -24.99 8.02
C LYS A 141 -1.46 -24.17 8.51
N ARG A 142 -0.51 -23.84 7.62
CA ARG A 142 0.61 -22.95 7.95
C ARG A 142 0.13 -21.54 8.31
N LYS A 143 -0.86 -21.00 7.58
CA LYS A 143 -1.39 -19.67 7.85
C LYS A 143 -2.18 -19.62 9.17
N ALA A 144 -3.01 -20.62 9.45
CA ALA A 144 -3.74 -20.75 10.71
C ALA A 144 -2.79 -20.77 11.91
N LYS A 145 -1.71 -21.58 11.85
CA LYS A 145 -0.65 -21.58 12.87
C LYS A 145 0.01 -20.21 13.05
N ALA A 146 0.26 -19.49 11.96
CA ALA A 146 0.83 -18.13 12.03
C ALA A 146 -0.14 -17.14 12.68
N VAL A 147 -1.45 -17.25 12.41
CA VAL A 147 -2.49 -16.43 13.04
C VAL A 147 -2.61 -16.73 14.54
N MET A 148 -2.54 -18.01 14.94
CA MET A 148 -2.50 -18.40 16.35
C MET A 148 -1.31 -17.77 17.07
N LYS A 149 -0.10 -17.93 16.53
CA LYS A 149 1.12 -17.32 17.09
C LYS A 149 1.04 -15.79 17.14
N ALA A 150 0.48 -15.15 16.10
CA ALA A 150 0.29 -13.71 16.11
C ALA A 150 -0.70 -13.27 17.20
N THR A 151 -1.73 -14.07 17.46
CA THR A 151 -2.70 -13.81 18.54
C THR A 151 -2.00 -13.87 19.90
N GLU A 152 -1.15 -14.87 20.14
CA GLU A 152 -0.37 -14.98 21.40
C GLU A 152 0.56 -13.78 21.62
N VAL A 153 1.16 -13.24 20.55
CA VAL A 153 2.07 -12.08 20.64
C VAL A 153 1.31 -10.77 20.82
N LEU A 154 0.21 -10.58 20.09
CA LEU A 154 -0.57 -9.35 20.11
C LEU A 154 -1.50 -9.26 21.32
N PHE A 155 -1.91 -10.40 21.88
CA PHE A 155 -2.80 -10.49 23.04
C PHE A 155 -2.14 -11.35 24.12
N PRO A 156 -1.03 -10.89 24.72
CA PRO A 156 -0.43 -11.59 25.84
C PRO A 156 -1.39 -11.62 27.04
N PRO A 157 -1.24 -12.58 27.97
CA PRO A 157 -2.04 -12.63 29.19
C PRO A 157 -2.04 -11.28 29.93
N GLY A 158 -3.19 -10.80 30.39
CA GLY A 158 -3.35 -9.50 31.05
C GLY A 158 -3.71 -8.34 30.12
N LEU A 159 -3.43 -8.43 28.80
CA LEU A 159 -3.83 -7.38 27.87
C LEU A 159 -5.33 -7.42 27.60
N ALA A 160 -5.94 -8.59 27.54
CA ALA A 160 -7.38 -8.70 27.35
C ALA A 160 -8.15 -8.05 28.50
N GLU A 161 -7.68 -8.24 29.74
CA GLU A 161 -8.19 -7.58 30.94
C GLU A 161 -7.99 -6.06 30.88
N ALA A 162 -6.79 -5.59 30.54
CA ALA A 162 -6.52 -4.16 30.40
C ALA A 162 -7.34 -3.48 29.28
N LEU A 163 -7.57 -4.19 28.16
CA LEU A 163 -8.41 -3.70 27.07
C LEU A 163 -9.91 -3.79 27.40
N SER A 164 -10.32 -4.70 28.29
CA SER A 164 -11.73 -4.81 28.71
C SER A 164 -12.21 -3.60 29.50
N GLU A 165 -11.29 -2.84 30.10
CA GLU A 165 -11.57 -1.55 30.75
C GLU A 165 -11.61 -0.37 29.76
N THR A 166 -11.23 -0.58 28.50
CA THR A 166 -11.20 0.46 27.47
C THR A 166 -12.35 0.28 26.49
N ASP A 167 -13.16 1.32 26.30
CA ASP A 167 -14.18 1.34 25.25
C ASP A 167 -13.51 1.48 23.87
N ILE A 168 -13.41 0.37 23.12
CA ILE A 168 -12.89 0.34 21.76
C ILE A 168 -14.04 0.04 20.80
N ASP A 169 -14.30 0.98 19.89
CA ASP A 169 -15.29 0.82 18.83
C ASP A 169 -14.62 0.67 17.46
N TYR A 170 -15.05 -0.32 16.68
CA TYR A 170 -14.56 -0.58 15.32
C TYR A 170 -15.71 -0.40 14.33
N GLN A 171 -15.60 0.62 13.48
CA GLN A 171 -16.64 0.96 12.51
C GLN A 171 -16.09 0.87 11.09
N ILE A 172 -16.89 0.28 10.19
CA ILE A 172 -16.66 0.36 8.75
C ILE A 172 -17.46 1.55 8.22
N ALA A 173 -16.77 2.63 7.90
CA ALA A 173 -17.37 3.84 7.37
C ALA A 173 -16.45 4.52 6.34
N SER A 174 -17.04 5.36 5.49
CA SER A 174 -16.26 6.19 4.58
C SER A 174 -15.78 7.45 5.31
N ALA A 175 -14.52 7.81 5.11
CA ALA A 175 -13.94 9.03 5.70
C ALA A 175 -14.61 10.31 5.20
N ASP A 176 -15.24 10.28 4.03
CA ASP A 176 -16.03 11.40 3.48
C ASP A 176 -17.45 11.50 4.07
N LYS A 177 -17.86 10.53 4.91
CA LYS A 177 -19.21 10.41 5.49
C LYS A 177 -19.17 9.78 6.89
N LEU A 178 -18.82 10.57 7.90
CA LEU A 178 -18.72 10.16 9.31
C LEU A 178 -20.03 10.44 10.09
N ARG A 179 -21.20 10.18 9.49
CA ARG A 179 -22.51 10.51 10.08
C ARG A 179 -22.84 9.81 11.41
N HIS A 180 -22.19 8.68 11.67
CA HIS A 180 -22.31 7.96 12.94
C HIS A 180 -21.62 8.70 14.10
N LEU A 181 -20.75 9.68 13.80
CA LEU A 181 -20.09 10.53 14.77
C LEU A 181 -20.76 11.91 14.83
N LYS A 182 -21.03 12.36 16.06
CA LYS A 182 -21.57 13.70 16.31
C LYS A 182 -20.52 14.76 15.95
N SER A 183 -20.99 15.97 15.64
CA SER A 183 -20.09 17.11 15.46
C SER A 183 -19.44 17.45 16.81
N GLU A 184 -18.19 17.90 16.78
CA GLU A 184 -17.45 18.32 17.98
C GLU A 184 -17.41 17.26 19.10
N SER A 185 -17.32 15.98 18.76
CA SER A 185 -17.27 14.88 19.73
C SER A 185 -15.89 14.23 19.88
N ILE A 186 -14.97 14.47 18.94
CA ILE A 186 -13.67 13.80 18.87
C ILE A 186 -12.56 14.74 19.35
N ASP A 187 -11.67 14.24 20.22
CA ASP A 187 -10.56 15.01 20.77
C ASP A 187 -9.30 15.01 19.88
N TYR A 188 -9.16 14.01 19.01
CA TYR A 188 -8.02 13.88 18.11
C TYR A 188 -8.33 12.97 16.92
N VAL A 189 -7.80 13.30 15.74
CA VAL A 189 -7.90 12.46 14.55
C VAL A 189 -6.49 12.09 14.09
N PHE A 190 -6.24 10.81 13.85
CA PHE A 190 -5.03 10.32 13.19
C PHE A 190 -5.44 9.60 11.92
N THR A 191 -4.92 10.01 10.77
CA THR A 191 -5.33 9.47 9.47
C THR A 191 -4.16 9.27 8.52
N ASP A 192 -4.24 8.21 7.70
CA ASP A 192 -3.28 7.83 6.65
C ASP A 192 -4.02 7.66 5.32
N PRO A 193 -4.39 8.77 4.63
CA PRO A 193 -5.11 8.69 3.36
C PRO A 193 -4.24 8.06 2.25
N PRO A 194 -4.83 7.45 1.20
CA PRO A 194 -4.05 6.84 0.13
C PRO A 194 -3.12 7.83 -0.59
N PHE A 195 -1.91 7.40 -0.95
CA PHE A 195 -0.86 8.28 -1.51
C PHE A 195 -1.00 8.53 -3.03
N GLY A 196 -2.19 8.89 -3.49
CA GLY A 196 -2.46 9.16 -4.90
C GLY A 196 -2.60 7.88 -5.73
N SER A 197 -1.63 7.57 -6.60
CA SER A 197 -1.70 6.46 -7.57
C SER A 197 -0.91 5.20 -7.17
N ASN A 198 -0.57 5.08 -5.89
CA ASN A 198 0.33 4.02 -5.40
C ASN A 198 -0.35 2.65 -5.30
N ILE A 199 -1.54 2.59 -4.71
CA ILE A 199 -2.31 1.35 -4.53
C ILE A 199 -3.77 1.62 -4.90
N PHE A 200 -4.34 0.76 -5.72
CA PHE A 200 -5.76 0.74 -6.06
C PHE A 200 -6.40 -0.38 -5.24
N TYR A 201 -6.79 -0.06 -4.01
CA TYR A 201 -7.26 -1.01 -3.01
C TYR A 201 -8.55 -1.70 -3.46
N SER A 202 -9.51 -0.94 -4.00
CA SER A 202 -10.79 -1.49 -4.47
C SER A 202 -10.58 -2.52 -5.58
N ASP A 203 -9.60 -2.29 -6.45
CA ASP A 203 -9.20 -3.25 -7.47
C ASP A 203 -8.54 -4.47 -6.83
N MET A 204 -7.56 -4.29 -5.94
CA MET A 204 -6.84 -5.42 -5.33
C MET A 204 -7.71 -6.26 -4.37
N ASN A 205 -8.77 -5.68 -3.82
CA ASN A 205 -9.66 -6.34 -2.88
C ASN A 205 -10.65 -7.29 -3.54
N LEU A 206 -10.95 -7.16 -4.85
CA LEU A 206 -11.88 -8.06 -5.55
C LEU A 206 -11.57 -9.54 -5.32
N PHE A 207 -10.29 -9.88 -5.19
CA PHE A 207 -9.85 -11.25 -4.92
C PHE A 207 -10.38 -11.81 -3.61
N HIS A 208 -10.47 -10.98 -2.56
CA HIS A 208 -10.98 -11.35 -1.25
C HIS A 208 -12.51 -11.15 -1.19
N GLU A 209 -13.00 -10.04 -1.76
CA GLU A 209 -14.42 -9.66 -1.78
C GLU A 209 -15.29 -10.68 -2.53
N ALA A 210 -14.75 -11.33 -3.56
CA ALA A 210 -15.42 -12.42 -4.25
C ALA A 210 -15.85 -13.52 -3.27
N TRP A 211 -15.01 -13.86 -2.29
CA TRP A 211 -15.29 -14.90 -1.31
C TRP A 211 -16.10 -14.37 -0.12
N ILE A 212 -15.79 -13.16 0.34
CA ILE A 212 -16.47 -12.53 1.49
C ILE A 212 -17.94 -12.21 1.17
N GLY A 213 -18.25 -11.91 -0.10
CA GLY A 213 -19.61 -11.63 -0.57
C GLY A 213 -20.02 -10.15 -0.52
N THR A 214 -19.16 -9.27 -0.01
CA THR A 214 -19.38 -7.82 0.03
C THR A 214 -18.33 -7.12 -0.83
N ILE A 215 -18.77 -6.24 -1.72
CA ILE A 215 -17.91 -5.51 -2.65
C ILE A 215 -17.75 -4.07 -2.19
N THR A 216 -16.53 -3.55 -2.18
CA THR A 216 -16.25 -2.14 -1.87
C THR A 216 -16.76 -1.24 -3.00
N ASP A 217 -17.47 -0.17 -2.65
CA ASP A 217 -17.80 0.88 -3.61
C ASP A 217 -16.54 1.66 -4.02
N ALA A 218 -16.06 1.39 -5.23
CA ALA A 218 -14.89 2.04 -5.80
C ALA A 218 -15.15 3.49 -6.31
N SER A 219 -16.39 3.99 -6.23
CA SER A 219 -16.72 5.35 -6.70
C SER A 219 -16.06 6.45 -5.85
N ALA A 220 -15.99 6.21 -4.54
CA ALA A 220 -15.42 7.12 -3.55
C ALA A 220 -13.96 6.79 -3.18
N GLU A 221 -13.29 5.89 -3.93
CA GLU A 221 -11.90 5.54 -3.64
C GLU A 221 -10.98 6.75 -3.92
N ALA A 222 -10.28 7.23 -2.89
CA ALA A 222 -9.37 8.36 -2.95
C ALA A 222 -8.04 7.98 -3.60
N VAL A 223 -8.05 7.73 -4.92
CA VAL A 223 -6.86 7.40 -5.72
C VAL A 223 -6.80 8.21 -7.03
N VAL A 224 -5.59 8.43 -7.52
CA VAL A 224 -5.36 9.10 -8.82
C VAL A 224 -5.21 8.03 -9.90
N HIS A 225 -6.23 7.87 -10.74
CA HIS A 225 -6.20 6.95 -11.88
C HIS A 225 -5.24 7.48 -12.95
N THR A 226 -4.38 6.61 -13.49
CA THR A 226 -3.44 6.98 -14.55
C THR A 226 -3.80 6.35 -15.89
N THR A 227 -4.82 5.49 -15.92
CA THR A 227 -5.29 4.79 -17.12
C THR A 227 -6.82 4.84 -17.22
N GLY A 228 -7.35 4.39 -18.37
CA GLY A 228 -8.78 4.26 -18.57
C GLY A 228 -9.56 5.59 -18.58
N PRO A 229 -10.90 5.53 -18.56
CA PRO A 229 -11.76 6.71 -18.69
C PRO A 229 -11.68 7.65 -17.48
N ARG A 230 -11.39 7.11 -16.28
CA ARG A 230 -11.29 7.87 -15.02
C ARG A 230 -10.00 8.68 -14.88
N LYS A 231 -9.06 8.55 -15.83
CA LYS A 231 -7.81 9.33 -15.86
C LYS A 231 -8.08 10.83 -16.02
N LYS A 232 -9.03 11.18 -16.88
CA LYS A 232 -9.45 12.57 -17.07
C LYS A 232 -10.09 13.03 -15.75
N ASP A 233 -9.57 14.10 -15.17
CA ASP A 233 -10.00 14.65 -13.87
C ASP A 233 -9.64 13.83 -12.62
N ALA A 234 -8.76 12.83 -12.73
CA ALA A 234 -8.37 11.98 -11.61
C ALA A 234 -7.83 12.77 -10.41
N GLU A 235 -6.95 13.74 -10.65
CA GLU A 235 -6.36 14.60 -9.60
C GLU A 235 -7.44 15.48 -8.95
N LYS A 236 -8.30 16.12 -9.74
CA LYS A 236 -9.40 16.95 -9.22
C LYS A 236 -10.37 16.14 -8.34
N ARG A 237 -10.73 14.93 -8.77
CA ARG A 237 -11.57 14.02 -7.99
C ARG A 237 -10.90 13.62 -6.68
N TYR A 238 -9.60 13.30 -6.74
CA TYR A 238 -8.81 12.96 -5.56
C TYR A 238 -8.73 14.13 -4.57
N GLU A 239 -8.49 15.36 -5.05
CA GLU A 239 -8.53 16.59 -4.24
C GLU A 239 -9.88 16.76 -3.54
N GLN A 240 -10.97 16.59 -4.27
CA GLN A 240 -12.32 16.73 -3.72
C GLN A 240 -12.62 15.67 -2.65
N LEU A 241 -12.20 14.42 -2.86
CA LEU A 241 -12.41 13.34 -1.88
C LEU A 241 -11.63 13.60 -0.59
N LEU A 242 -10.36 14.02 -0.70
CA LEU A 242 -9.56 14.41 0.46
C LEU A 242 -10.17 15.60 1.19
N ARG A 243 -10.55 16.65 0.46
CA ARG A 243 -11.19 17.84 1.04
C ARG A 243 -12.46 17.48 1.79
N THR A 244 -13.29 16.62 1.21
CA THR A 244 -14.55 16.18 1.85
C THR A 244 -14.28 15.34 3.09
N SER A 245 -13.29 14.45 3.03
CA SER A 245 -12.88 13.61 4.17
C SER A 245 -12.29 14.44 5.32
N PHE A 246 -11.43 15.40 5.00
CA PHE A 246 -10.90 16.34 5.98
C PHE A 246 -12.00 17.28 6.52
N GLY A 247 -12.99 17.63 5.70
CA GLY A 247 -14.17 18.38 6.16
C GLY A 247 -14.97 17.61 7.21
N GLU A 248 -15.18 16.31 7.03
CA GLU A 248 -15.80 15.47 8.04
C GLU A 248 -14.94 15.34 9.30
N ALA A 249 -13.61 15.20 9.15
CA ALA A 249 -12.69 15.22 10.30
C ALA A 249 -12.78 16.55 11.08
N LEU A 250 -12.83 17.69 10.39
CA LEU A 250 -13.03 19.01 10.99
C LEU A 250 -14.38 19.10 11.71
N ARG A 251 -15.45 18.56 11.12
CA ARG A 251 -16.79 18.56 11.72
C ARG A 251 -16.81 17.79 13.05
N VAL A 252 -16.24 16.59 13.08
CA VAL A 252 -16.29 15.72 14.27
C VAL A 252 -15.29 16.14 15.36
N LEU A 253 -14.19 16.81 15.00
CA LEU A 253 -13.22 17.34 15.97
C LEU A 253 -13.82 18.45 16.84
N LYS A 254 -13.51 18.46 18.14
CA LYS A 254 -13.79 19.61 19.02
C LYS A 254 -12.96 20.84 18.59
N PRO A 255 -13.44 22.08 18.80
CA PRO A 255 -12.66 23.30 18.57
C PRO A 255 -11.27 23.25 19.22
N GLY A 256 -10.27 23.83 18.57
CA GLY A 256 -8.87 23.84 19.07
C GLY A 256 -8.13 22.50 19.02
N ARG A 257 -8.80 21.39 18.67
CA ARG A 257 -8.19 20.06 18.61
C ARG A 257 -7.47 19.79 17.29
N CYS A 258 -6.62 18.77 17.30
CA CYS A 258 -5.70 18.48 16.22
C CYS A 258 -6.07 17.24 15.40
N MET A 259 -5.65 17.26 14.15
CA MET A 259 -5.57 16.12 13.27
C MET A 259 -4.12 15.91 12.84
N SER A 260 -3.64 14.68 12.87
CA SER A 260 -2.39 14.28 12.21
C SER A 260 -2.69 13.50 10.93
N VAL A 261 -2.09 13.94 9.83
CA VAL A 261 -2.16 13.28 8.53
C VAL A 261 -0.80 12.69 8.19
N VAL A 262 -0.75 11.37 7.97
CA VAL A 262 0.42 10.70 7.42
C VAL A 262 0.34 10.75 5.90
N PHE A 263 1.39 11.25 5.25
CA PHE A 263 1.40 11.34 3.79
C PHE A 263 2.81 11.22 3.21
N GLY A 264 2.92 10.58 2.05
CA GLY A 264 4.17 10.45 1.31
C GLY A 264 3.95 10.34 -0.20
N ASN A 265 4.56 11.23 -0.98
CA ASN A 265 4.50 11.15 -2.45
C ASN A 265 5.76 11.78 -3.06
N SER A 266 6.23 11.27 -4.20
CA SER A 266 7.39 11.85 -4.93
C SER A 266 7.05 13.06 -5.78
N ASN A 267 5.75 13.31 -6.02
CA ASN A 267 5.26 14.37 -6.88
C ASN A 267 4.75 15.57 -6.05
N GLY A 268 5.41 16.71 -6.20
CA GLY A 268 5.01 17.98 -5.59
C GLY A 268 3.56 18.39 -5.87
N LYS A 269 3.03 18.11 -7.07
CA LYS A 269 1.62 18.42 -7.42
C LYS A 269 0.62 17.71 -6.49
N ILE A 270 0.94 16.47 -6.10
CA ILE A 270 0.09 15.71 -5.17
C ILE A 270 0.20 16.30 -3.75
N TRP A 271 1.38 16.77 -3.35
CA TRP A 271 1.56 17.51 -2.09
C TRP A 271 0.78 18.82 -2.07
N GLY A 272 0.86 19.62 -3.13
CA GLY A 272 0.11 20.87 -3.26
C GLY A 272 -1.40 20.64 -3.18
N LEU A 273 -1.89 19.58 -3.81
CA LEU A 273 -3.27 19.13 -3.71
C LEU A 273 -3.68 18.80 -2.27
N VAL A 274 -2.85 18.06 -1.52
CA VAL A 274 -3.12 17.75 -0.10
C VAL A 274 -3.12 19.02 0.75
N GLN A 275 -2.18 19.95 0.54
CA GLN A 275 -2.17 21.24 1.24
C GLN A 275 -3.47 22.01 1.01
N ARG A 276 -3.92 22.10 -0.25
CA ARG A 276 -5.19 22.75 -0.61
C ARG A 276 -6.38 22.04 0.01
N ALA A 277 -6.42 20.71 -0.03
CA ALA A 277 -7.51 19.92 0.56
C ALA A 277 -7.64 20.17 2.08
N ILE A 278 -6.52 20.22 2.82
CA ILE A 278 -6.50 20.52 4.26
C ILE A 278 -6.98 21.96 4.53
N ARG A 279 -6.42 22.94 3.80
CA ARG A 279 -6.78 24.36 3.91
C ARG A 279 -8.27 24.58 3.61
N ASP A 280 -8.74 24.02 2.49
CA ASP A 280 -10.09 24.24 1.98
C ASP A 280 -11.16 23.44 2.76
N ALA A 281 -10.74 22.46 3.55
CA ALA A 281 -11.58 21.83 4.57
C ALA A 281 -11.79 22.72 5.80
N GLY A 282 -10.90 23.71 6.03
CA GLY A 282 -11.04 24.70 7.09
C GLY A 282 -10.11 24.54 8.30
N PHE A 283 -9.09 23.69 8.20
CA PHE A 283 -8.00 23.66 9.19
C PHE A 283 -7.09 24.88 9.05
N ASN A 284 -6.30 25.17 10.10
CA ASN A 284 -5.26 26.18 10.02
C ASN A 284 -4.26 25.86 8.91
N SER A 285 -3.89 26.87 8.12
CA SER A 285 -3.00 26.75 6.97
C SER A 285 -1.57 26.38 7.36
N THR A 286 -1.09 26.91 8.48
CA THR A 286 0.21 26.56 9.06
C THR A 286 0.05 25.34 9.97
N PRO A 287 0.75 24.22 9.69
CA PRO A 287 0.76 23.09 10.59
C PRO A 287 1.38 23.43 11.95
N MET A 288 0.84 22.83 13.00
CA MET A 288 1.40 22.90 14.35
C MET A 288 2.72 22.14 14.46
N HIS A 289 2.86 21.08 13.67
CA HIS A 289 4.02 20.21 13.70
C HIS A 289 4.14 19.43 12.39
N VAL A 290 5.37 19.18 11.95
CA VAL A 290 5.69 18.33 10.80
C VAL A 290 6.83 17.42 11.21
N ALA A 291 6.57 16.12 11.29
CA ALA A 291 7.59 15.11 11.60
C ALA A 291 7.88 14.22 10.38
N ILE A 292 9.11 13.71 10.32
CA ILE A 292 9.51 12.68 9.36
C ILE A 292 9.26 11.31 10.02
N LEU A 293 8.45 10.47 9.38
CA LEU A 293 8.22 9.09 9.78
C LEU A 293 9.14 8.17 8.96
N ASP A 294 10.26 7.77 9.58
CA ASP A 294 11.14 6.74 9.03
C ASP A 294 10.63 5.36 9.47
N LYS A 295 10.15 4.59 8.49
CA LYS A 295 9.58 3.24 8.72
C LYS A 295 10.65 2.19 9.00
N GLY A 296 11.93 2.53 8.85
CA GLY A 296 13.07 1.63 9.00
C GLY A 296 13.19 0.59 7.88
N GLN A 297 12.15 -0.24 7.69
CA GLN A 297 12.10 -1.27 6.65
C GLN A 297 11.63 -0.69 5.31
N ARG A 298 12.52 -0.72 4.31
CA ARG A 298 12.20 -0.29 2.94
C ARG A 298 11.47 -1.38 2.17
N SER A 299 10.51 -0.98 1.33
CA SER A 299 9.89 -1.90 0.36
C SER A 299 10.89 -2.32 -0.72
N ILE A 300 10.63 -3.43 -1.43
CA ILE A 300 11.48 -3.86 -2.57
C ILE A 300 11.60 -2.76 -3.63
N LYS A 301 10.51 -2.02 -3.92
CA LYS A 301 10.55 -0.84 -4.80
C LYS A 301 11.39 0.30 -4.19
N GLY A 302 11.31 0.48 -2.87
CA GLY A 302 12.15 1.42 -2.11
C GLY A 302 13.62 1.00 -1.98
N LEU A 303 14.02 -0.21 -2.38
CA LEU A 303 15.42 -0.58 -2.55
C LEU A 303 15.97 -0.04 -3.88
N ASN A 304 15.13 0.12 -4.90
CA ASN A 304 15.47 0.73 -6.19
C ASN A 304 15.34 2.27 -6.20
N SER A 305 15.24 2.93 -5.04
CA SER A 305 15.04 4.38 -4.93
C SER A 305 16.17 5.25 -5.52
N GLY A 306 17.28 4.64 -5.94
CA GLY A 306 18.36 5.31 -6.69
C GLY A 306 18.11 5.42 -8.20
N SER A 307 17.22 4.60 -8.77
CA SER A 307 16.86 4.60 -10.20
C SER A 307 15.40 5.00 -10.46
N GLU A 308 14.51 4.80 -9.49
CA GLU A 308 13.10 5.20 -9.55
C GLU A 308 12.80 6.29 -8.52
N SER A 309 12.02 7.32 -8.89
CA SER A 309 11.57 8.41 -8.01
C SER A 309 10.55 7.92 -6.97
N VAL A 310 10.96 7.00 -6.09
CA VAL A 310 10.16 6.39 -5.03
C VAL A 310 10.58 6.98 -3.69
N VAL A 311 9.59 7.50 -2.95
CA VAL A 311 9.78 8.01 -1.60
C VAL A 311 9.80 6.84 -0.60
N THR A 312 10.73 6.88 0.35
CA THR A 312 10.92 5.84 1.38
C THR A 312 10.59 6.30 2.81
N VAL A 313 10.23 7.57 3.00
CA VAL A 313 9.83 8.15 4.29
C VAL A 313 8.56 8.98 4.10
N ASP A 314 7.70 9.04 5.12
CA ASP A 314 6.49 9.86 5.06
C ASP A 314 6.62 11.09 5.96
N LEU A 315 5.74 12.07 5.77
CA LEU A 315 5.55 13.15 6.74
C LEU A 315 4.30 12.91 7.56
N VAL A 316 4.38 13.21 8.86
CA VAL A 316 3.24 13.35 9.75
C VAL A 316 3.00 14.84 9.92
N ILE A 317 1.91 15.34 9.37
CA ILE A 317 1.53 16.77 9.41
C ILE A 317 0.40 16.93 10.42
N THR A 318 0.67 17.65 11.51
CA THR A 318 -0.32 17.96 12.53
C THR A 318 -0.92 19.34 12.27
N VAL A 319 -2.23 19.40 12.02
CA VAL A 319 -2.99 20.64 11.85
C VAL A 319 -4.04 20.79 12.94
N ARG A 320 -4.40 22.04 13.24
CA ARG A 320 -5.37 22.37 14.29
C ARG A 320 -6.68 22.85 13.67
N LYS A 321 -7.80 22.42 14.23
CA LYS A 321 -9.11 23.03 14.00
C LYS A 321 -9.13 24.42 14.68
N PRO A 322 -9.59 25.48 14.00
CA PRO A 322 -9.73 26.79 14.63
C PRO A 322 -10.62 26.75 15.88
N GLU A 323 -10.35 27.62 16.85
CA GLU A 323 -11.22 27.84 18.01
C GLU A 323 -12.52 28.56 17.61
N LYS A 324 -13.58 28.44 18.43
CA LYS A 324 -14.84 29.16 18.17
C LYS A 324 -14.60 30.66 18.28
N GLY A 325 -14.92 31.39 17.21
CA GLY A 325 -14.70 32.84 17.15
C GLY A 325 -13.25 33.24 16.89
N GLU A 326 -12.32 32.29 16.75
CA GLU A 326 -11.03 32.57 16.13
C GLU A 326 -11.35 33.04 14.70
N SER A 327 -10.91 34.25 14.34
CA SER A 327 -10.85 34.57 12.93
C SER A 327 -10.01 33.48 12.27
N LYS A 328 -10.22 33.20 10.98
CA LYS A 328 -9.27 32.37 10.23
C LYS A 328 -7.95 33.16 10.17
N GLN A 329 -7.23 33.19 11.30
CA GLN A 329 -6.15 34.09 11.61
C GLN A 329 -5.03 33.67 10.66
N GLY A 330 -4.81 34.51 9.66
CA GLY A 330 -3.81 34.29 8.63
C GLY A 330 -4.13 33.13 7.70
N ALA A 331 -5.10 33.30 6.80
CA ALA A 331 -4.87 32.85 5.43
C ALA A 331 -3.64 33.61 4.88
N HIS A 332 -2.44 33.29 5.37
CA HIS A 332 -1.27 33.43 4.53
C HIS A 332 -1.56 32.50 3.38
N ASP A 333 -1.95 33.08 2.25
CA ASP A 333 -1.96 32.35 1.00
C ASP A 333 -0.63 31.64 0.90
N LEU A 334 -0.68 30.34 0.62
CA LEU A 334 0.52 29.59 0.33
C LEU A 334 1.28 30.38 -0.73
N ARG A 335 2.48 30.82 -0.37
CA ARG A 335 3.27 31.68 -1.25
C ARG A 335 4.15 30.81 -2.14
N ALA A 336 4.49 31.33 -3.31
CA ALA A 336 5.53 30.71 -4.11
C ALA A 336 6.84 30.75 -3.31
N GLY A 337 7.44 29.58 -3.12
CA GLY A 337 8.79 29.46 -2.55
C GLY A 337 9.82 29.26 -3.66
N ASP A 338 11.05 29.71 -3.45
CA ASP A 338 12.16 29.33 -4.32
C ASP A 338 12.54 27.86 -4.05
N THR A 339 12.08 27.00 -4.96
CA THR A 339 12.35 25.57 -4.89
C THR A 339 13.84 25.25 -5.08
N ALA A 340 14.53 26.01 -5.94
CA ALA A 340 15.96 25.80 -6.21
C ALA A 340 16.80 26.17 -4.99
N GLU A 341 16.46 27.29 -4.33
CA GLU A 341 17.10 27.72 -3.09
C GLU A 341 16.94 26.65 -1.99
N LEU A 342 15.72 26.16 -1.75
CA LEU A 342 15.48 25.12 -0.74
C LEU A 342 16.25 23.82 -1.00
N ILE A 343 16.34 23.40 -2.27
CA ILE A 343 17.12 22.23 -2.66
C ILE A 343 18.61 22.49 -2.41
N SER A 344 19.10 23.66 -2.81
CA SER A 344 20.51 24.02 -2.62
C SER A 344 20.88 24.11 -1.15
N GLU A 345 20.08 24.79 -0.32
CA GLU A 345 20.24 24.86 1.13
C GLU A 345 20.32 23.46 1.74
N ALA A 346 19.39 22.58 1.37
CA ALA A 346 19.35 21.22 1.88
C ALA A 346 20.59 20.41 1.48
N ILE A 347 21.12 20.59 0.26
CA ILE A 347 22.34 19.92 -0.18
C ILE A 347 23.58 20.44 0.56
N THR A 348 23.68 21.75 0.81
CA THR A 348 24.78 22.32 1.59
C THR A 348 24.80 21.78 3.03
N GLU A 349 23.63 21.68 3.68
CA GLU A 349 23.52 21.10 5.03
C GLU A 349 23.95 19.63 5.10
N LEU A 350 23.84 18.88 4.00
CA LEU A 350 24.28 17.49 3.95
C LEU A 350 25.79 17.33 4.02
N GLU A 351 26.55 18.32 3.56
CA GLU A 351 28.01 18.26 3.62
C GLU A 351 28.52 18.16 5.07
N ALA A 352 27.69 18.57 6.05
CA ALA A 352 27.97 18.44 7.48
C ALA A 352 27.53 17.09 8.11
N VAL A 353 26.67 16.31 7.45
CA VAL A 353 26.05 15.10 8.03
C VAL A 353 26.48 13.85 7.26
N HIS A 354 27.24 12.97 7.91
CA HIS A 354 27.64 11.70 7.30
C HIS A 354 26.45 10.75 7.15
N THR A 355 25.98 10.66 5.90
CA THR A 355 24.99 9.72 5.35
C THR A 355 23.50 10.06 5.55
N THR A 356 22.85 10.43 4.45
CA THR A 356 21.39 10.52 4.29
C THR A 356 20.98 9.81 3.01
N ASN A 357 19.71 9.38 2.92
CA ASN A 357 19.14 8.89 1.66
C ASN A 357 18.38 10.02 0.93
N PRO A 358 18.19 9.96 -0.40
CA PRO A 358 17.48 11.00 -1.16
C PRO A 358 16.08 11.33 -0.64
N SER A 359 15.33 10.32 -0.17
CA SER A 359 13.98 10.53 0.36
C SER A 359 13.97 11.32 1.67
N GLN A 360 14.94 11.10 2.56
CA GLN A 360 15.09 11.86 3.80
C GLN A 360 15.42 13.32 3.50
N ILE A 361 16.23 13.59 2.48
CA ILE A 361 16.54 14.95 2.03
C ILE A 361 15.30 15.63 1.49
N TYR A 362 14.59 14.94 0.59
CA TYR A 362 13.35 15.43 0.04
C TYR A 362 12.30 15.71 1.13
N ALA A 363 12.16 14.83 2.12
CA ALA A 363 11.27 15.03 3.25
C ALA A 363 11.67 16.23 4.12
N ARG A 364 12.97 16.47 4.33
CA ARG A 364 13.46 17.69 5.02
C ARG A 364 13.17 18.95 4.21
N ILE A 365 13.33 18.92 2.90
CA ILE A 365 13.00 20.04 2.00
C ILE A 365 11.50 20.34 2.11
N LEU A 366 10.65 19.32 2.00
CA LEU A 366 9.20 19.46 2.18
C LEU A 366 8.85 20.00 3.56
N GLN A 367 9.44 19.48 4.63
CA GLN A 367 9.24 19.96 6.00
C GLN A 367 9.58 21.46 6.13
N LYS A 368 10.72 21.89 5.60
CA LYS A 368 11.11 23.32 5.56
C LYS A 368 10.12 24.15 4.76
N ALA A 369 9.72 23.69 3.57
CA ALA A 369 8.77 24.39 2.71
C ALA A 369 7.40 24.55 3.38
N ILE A 370 6.90 23.50 4.03
CA ILE A 370 5.65 23.52 4.79
C ILE A 370 5.73 24.52 5.95
N ASN A 371 6.80 24.48 6.74
CA ASN A 371 6.99 25.41 7.86
C ASN A 371 7.13 26.88 7.40
N LYS A 372 7.69 27.12 6.21
CA LYS A 372 7.78 28.46 5.58
C LYS A 372 6.47 28.90 4.90
N GLY A 373 5.43 28.07 4.87
CA GLY A 373 4.13 28.34 4.24
C GLY A 373 4.17 28.36 2.71
N PHE A 374 5.04 27.54 2.10
CA PHE A 374 5.20 27.51 0.65
C PHE A 374 4.27 26.50 -0.04
N VAL A 375 3.92 26.83 -1.29
CA VAL A 375 3.27 25.92 -2.23
C VAL A 375 4.23 24.79 -2.60
N LEU A 376 3.76 23.55 -2.59
CA LEU A 376 4.59 22.37 -2.85
C LEU A 376 4.51 21.82 -4.28
N ASP A 377 3.66 22.39 -5.16
CA ASP A 377 3.37 21.86 -6.51
C ASP A 377 4.62 21.60 -7.36
N ASN A 378 5.68 22.37 -7.15
CA ASN A 378 6.94 22.30 -7.91
C ASN A 378 8.06 21.53 -7.18
N LEU A 379 7.81 20.97 -6.00
CA LEU A 379 8.81 20.23 -5.23
C LEU A 379 8.72 18.73 -5.55
N HIS A 380 9.41 18.30 -6.61
CA HIS A 380 9.48 16.89 -7.00
C HIS A 380 10.74 16.21 -6.47
N LEU A 381 10.64 14.94 -6.09
CA LEU A 381 11.81 14.14 -5.71
C LEU A 381 12.83 14.04 -6.87
N SER A 382 12.38 14.05 -8.12
CA SER A 382 13.24 14.04 -9.30
C SER A 382 14.22 15.21 -9.33
N ASP A 383 13.79 16.38 -8.90
CA ASP A 383 14.60 17.60 -8.96
C ASP A 383 15.70 17.55 -7.91
N VAL A 384 15.39 17.00 -6.73
CA VAL A 384 16.38 16.67 -5.70
C VAL A 384 17.41 15.66 -6.20
N LEU A 385 16.97 14.60 -6.90
CA LEU A 385 17.87 13.60 -7.47
C LEU A 385 18.78 14.19 -8.56
N VAL A 386 18.27 15.11 -9.39
CA VAL A 386 19.07 15.83 -10.38
C VAL A 386 20.10 16.72 -9.70
N ALA A 387 19.69 17.53 -8.72
CA ALA A 387 20.58 18.41 -7.99
C ALA A 387 21.69 17.65 -7.26
N LEU A 388 21.36 16.55 -6.57
CA LEU A 388 22.34 15.68 -5.92
C LEU A 388 23.39 15.14 -6.90
N ARG A 389 22.96 14.68 -8.09
CA ARG A 389 23.88 14.22 -9.14
C ARG A 389 24.79 15.35 -9.65
N SER A 390 24.23 16.53 -9.90
CA SER A 390 24.99 17.72 -10.32
C SER A 390 26.03 18.14 -9.28
N SER A 391 25.76 17.90 -8.00
CA SER A 391 26.68 18.16 -6.88
C SER A 391 27.68 17.02 -6.61
N GLY A 392 27.73 15.97 -7.46
CA GLY A 392 28.70 14.88 -7.36
C GLY A 392 28.34 13.74 -6.41
N PHE A 393 27.07 13.67 -5.97
CA PHE A 393 26.57 12.53 -5.22
C PHE A 393 26.04 11.43 -6.14
N SER A 394 26.22 10.19 -5.71
CA SER A 394 25.63 8.99 -6.30
C SER A 394 24.82 8.22 -5.25
N VAL A 395 23.83 7.46 -5.68
CA VAL A 395 23.01 6.63 -4.79
C VAL A 395 23.42 5.18 -4.96
N ASP A 396 23.83 4.52 -3.88
CA ASP A 396 24.08 3.08 -3.90
C ASP A 396 22.76 2.34 -4.16
N PRO A 397 22.64 1.54 -5.24
CA PRO A 397 21.40 0.87 -5.61
C PRO A 397 21.02 -0.28 -4.66
N LYS A 398 21.94 -0.79 -3.83
CA LYS A 398 21.65 -1.85 -2.86
C LYS A 398 21.18 -1.27 -1.53
N THR A 399 21.83 -0.21 -1.07
CA THR A 399 21.58 0.38 0.25
C THR A 399 20.71 1.63 0.20
N GLY A 400 20.51 2.22 -0.98
CA GLY A 400 19.83 3.50 -1.21
C GLY A 400 20.48 4.69 -0.49
N ARG A 401 21.73 4.54 -0.02
CA ARG A 401 22.48 5.60 0.68
C ARG A 401 23.25 6.45 -0.33
N LEU A 402 23.42 7.73 0.00
CA LEU A 402 24.27 8.62 -0.79
C LEU A 402 25.74 8.35 -0.52
N SER A 403 26.54 8.40 -1.58
CA SER A 403 28.00 8.43 -1.54
C SER A 403 28.51 9.51 -2.49
N ARG A 404 29.55 10.23 -2.09
CA ARG A 404 30.20 11.23 -2.95
C ARG A 404 31.25 10.50 -3.79
N GLN A 405 31.15 10.57 -5.11
CA GLN A 405 32.29 10.18 -5.93
C GLN A 405 33.36 11.24 -5.74
N TRP A 406 34.45 10.91 -5.04
CA TRP A 406 35.64 11.73 -5.11
C TRP A 406 36.10 11.69 -6.57
N LYS A 407 36.11 12.85 -7.24
CA LYS A 407 36.85 13.01 -8.49
C LYS A 407 38.33 12.97 -8.13
N ASP A 408 38.85 11.79 -7.83
CA ASP A 408 40.28 11.60 -7.62
C ASP A 408 40.81 10.37 -8.38
N ASP A 409 40.47 10.32 -9.67
CA ASP A 409 41.13 9.43 -10.64
C ASP A 409 42.28 10.15 -11.38
N ARG A 410 42.91 11.17 -10.75
CA ARG A 410 44.14 11.79 -11.29
C ARG A 410 45.34 11.76 -10.34
N LEU A 411 45.24 11.23 -9.12
CA LEU A 411 46.38 11.09 -8.20
C LEU A 411 46.73 9.65 -7.77
N ARG A 412 46.03 8.62 -8.25
CA ARG A 412 46.40 7.20 -8.01
C ARG A 412 47.22 6.52 -9.11
N MET A 413 47.73 7.28 -10.10
CA MET A 413 48.68 6.80 -11.11
C MET A 413 50.00 7.58 -11.11
N ALA A 414 50.48 7.99 -9.94
CA ALA A 414 51.83 8.54 -9.76
C ALA A 414 52.56 7.95 -8.54
N THR A 415 52.14 6.78 -8.05
CA THR A 415 52.89 6.02 -7.04
C THR A 415 52.60 4.52 -7.18
N ILE A 416 53.00 3.94 -8.32
CA ILE A 416 53.49 2.57 -8.43
C ILE A 416 54.69 2.62 -9.38
#